data_AF-A0A3N5GDH2-F1
#
_entry.id   AF-A0A3N5GDH2-F1
#
_cell.length_a   1.000
_cell.length_b   1.000
_cell.length_c   1.000
_cell.angle_alpha   90.00
_cell.angle_beta   90.00
_cell.angle_gamma   90.00
#
_symmetry.space_group_name_H-M   'P 1'
#
loop_
_entity.id
_entity.type
_entity.pdbx_description
1 polymer ?
#
loop_
_entity_poly.entity_id
_entity_poly.type
_entity_poly.pdbx_seq_one_letter_code
_entity_poly.pdbx_strand_id
1 'polypeptide(L)'
;MPACILTDNTAHVPPGIFPGQRLIKSLTVRLGAPRPTAPTMDDFLRAYHELENEFSAILVLAASSYLLPYIETARLAAARNGGRARISVLDSQQTGAGLGLLTQIGAQAAAAGHALAEIEERIRAAIPHIYTLIYSDVENLPHNRNPHPAQIAVKGMQSLFPLYTLENGKL
;
A
#
# COMPACT_ATOMS: atom_id res chain seq x y z
N MET A 1 -12.69 -20.96 2.27
CA MET A 1 -11.37 -20.52 2.77
C MET A 1 -11.43 -19.01 2.93
N PRO A 2 -10.70 -18.42 3.89
CA PRO A 2 -10.80 -16.98 4.17
C PRO A 2 -10.08 -16.13 3.11
N ALA A 3 -10.32 -14.82 3.12
CA ALA A 3 -9.55 -13.84 2.37
C ALA A 3 -8.33 -13.37 3.18
N CYS A 4 -7.26 -12.93 2.51
CA CYS A 4 -6.14 -12.24 3.12
C CYS A 4 -5.85 -10.89 2.44
N ILE A 5 -5.13 -10.02 3.16
CA ILE A 5 -4.66 -8.73 2.63
C ILE A 5 -3.15 -8.84 2.41
N LEU A 6 -2.71 -8.72 1.16
CA LEU A 6 -1.30 -8.60 0.81
C LEU A 6 -0.97 -7.13 0.59
N THR A 7 -0.06 -6.58 1.38
CA THR A 7 0.43 -5.20 1.22
C THR A 7 1.95 -5.19 1.12
N ASP A 8 2.57 -4.02 1.14
CA ASP A 8 4.02 -3.87 1.19
C ASP A 8 4.50 -3.43 2.59
N ASN A 9 5.81 -3.50 2.82
CA ASN A 9 6.43 -3.15 4.10
C ASN A 9 6.45 -1.63 4.42
N THR A 10 5.89 -0.76 3.57
CA THR A 10 5.60 0.64 3.94
C THR A 10 4.31 0.79 4.75
N ALA A 11 3.46 -0.25 4.80
CA ALA A 11 2.24 -0.23 5.60
C ALA A 11 2.57 -0.23 7.11
N HIS A 12 2.37 0.91 7.78
CA HIS A 12 2.51 1.02 9.23
C HIS A 12 1.18 0.69 9.90
N VAL A 13 0.94 -0.60 10.10
CA VAL A 13 -0.26 -1.09 10.79
C VAL A 13 -0.25 -0.58 12.24
N PRO A 14 -1.33 0.03 12.74
CA PRO A 14 -1.40 0.53 14.11
C PRO A 14 -1.03 -0.54 15.15
N PRO A 15 -0.27 -0.18 16.20
CA PRO A 15 0.06 -1.11 17.27
C PRO A 15 -1.22 -1.51 18.03
N GLY A 16 -1.34 -2.81 18.34
CA GLY A 16 -2.49 -3.36 19.05
C GLY A 16 -2.92 -4.72 18.51
N ILE A 17 -3.87 -5.35 19.19
CA ILE A 17 -4.50 -6.59 18.76
C ILE A 17 -5.86 -6.24 18.16
N PHE A 18 -6.08 -6.63 16.91
CA PHE A 18 -7.38 -6.50 16.26
C PHE A 18 -7.73 -7.76 15.46
N PRO A 19 -9.03 -8.02 15.21
CA PRO A 19 -9.46 -9.17 14.42
C PRO A 19 -8.83 -9.16 13.03
N GLY A 20 -8.25 -10.29 12.62
CA GLY A 20 -7.69 -10.44 11.27
C GLY A 20 -6.24 -10.02 11.10
N GLN A 21 -5.53 -9.59 12.16
CA GLN A 21 -4.12 -9.23 12.06
C GLN A 21 -3.24 -10.31 11.40
N ARG A 22 -3.52 -11.60 11.66
CA ARG A 22 -2.84 -12.75 11.02
C ARG A 22 -3.11 -12.92 9.52
N LEU A 23 -4.14 -12.25 9.00
CA LEU A 23 -4.54 -12.26 7.59
C LEU A 23 -3.77 -11.20 6.78
N ILE A 24 -2.96 -10.36 7.44
CA ILE A 24 -2.09 -9.39 6.78
C ILE A 24 -0.80 -10.09 6.40
N LYS A 25 -0.41 -9.92 5.14
CA LYS A 25 0.81 -10.44 4.55
C LYS A 25 1.53 -9.27 3.87
N SER A 26 2.86 -9.32 3.85
CA SER A 26 3.65 -8.21 3.33
C SER A 26 4.68 -8.68 2.33
N LEU A 27 4.79 -7.96 1.22
CA LEU A 27 5.92 -8.01 0.30
C LEU A 27 6.93 -6.93 0.66
N THR A 28 8.21 -7.23 0.43
CA THR A 28 9.29 -6.30 0.73
C THR A 28 9.51 -5.37 -0.45
N VAL A 29 9.24 -4.07 -0.26
CA VAL A 29 9.84 -2.99 -1.04
C VAL A 29 11.17 -2.64 -0.37
N ARG A 30 12.27 -2.72 -1.12
CA ARG A 30 13.59 -2.36 -0.56
C ARG A 30 13.80 -0.87 -0.73
N LEU A 31 13.68 -0.14 0.38
CA LEU A 31 14.02 1.28 0.43
C LEU A 31 15.56 1.39 0.48
N GLY A 32 16.17 1.88 -0.61
CA GLY A 32 17.62 2.07 -0.72
C GLY A 32 17.95 3.24 -1.62
N ALA A 33 19.09 3.90 -1.38
CA ALA A 33 19.58 4.96 -2.26
C ALA A 33 20.10 4.37 -3.58
N PRO A 34 19.85 4.98 -4.75
CA PRO A 34 19.17 6.27 -4.97
C PRO A 34 17.65 6.17 -5.16
N ARG A 35 17.05 4.95 -5.25
CA ARG A 35 15.60 4.76 -5.45
C ARG A 35 15.10 3.45 -4.80
N PRO A 36 13.83 3.41 -4.35
CA PRO A 36 13.19 2.17 -3.92
C PRO A 36 13.26 1.09 -5.01
N THR A 37 13.57 -0.14 -4.61
CA THR A 37 13.44 -1.31 -5.47
C THR A 37 12.07 -1.94 -5.25
N ALA A 38 11.22 -1.86 -6.27
CA ALA A 38 9.88 -2.43 -6.29
C ALA A 38 9.93 -3.98 -6.32
N PRO A 39 8.89 -4.67 -5.80
CA PRO A 39 8.74 -6.11 -5.96
C PRO A 39 8.65 -6.51 -7.44
N THR A 40 9.31 -7.61 -7.79
CA THR A 40 9.34 -8.12 -9.16
C THR A 40 8.10 -8.95 -9.49
N MET A 41 7.91 -9.27 -10.77
CA MET A 41 6.89 -10.22 -11.22
C MET A 41 6.99 -11.56 -10.47
N ASP A 42 8.21 -12.08 -10.31
CA ASP A 42 8.45 -13.35 -9.64
C ASP A 42 8.15 -13.29 -8.14
N ASP A 43 8.40 -12.14 -7.50
CA ASP A 43 8.04 -11.93 -6.09
C ASP A 43 6.51 -11.99 -5.89
N PHE A 44 5.74 -11.37 -6.80
CA PHE A 44 4.28 -11.43 -6.77
C PHE A 44 3.75 -12.84 -7.05
N LEU A 45 4.22 -13.49 -8.12
CA LEU A 45 3.79 -14.85 -8.47
C LEU A 45 4.09 -15.84 -7.34
N ARG A 46 5.29 -15.76 -6.74
CA ARG A 46 5.64 -16.59 -5.59
C ARG A 46 4.69 -16.35 -4.42
N ALA A 47 4.46 -15.09 -4.05
CA ALA A 47 3.56 -14.77 -2.95
C ALA A 47 2.12 -15.24 -3.22
N TYR A 48 1.62 -15.10 -4.45
CA TYR A 48 0.27 -15.56 -4.81
C TYR A 48 0.14 -17.08 -4.70
N HIS A 49 1.11 -17.84 -5.22
CA HIS A 49 1.13 -19.29 -5.11
C HIS A 49 1.29 -19.79 -3.68
N GLU A 50 2.06 -19.10 -2.84
CA GLU A 50 2.18 -19.44 -1.43
C GLU A 50 0.85 -19.21 -0.70
N LEU A 51 0.23 -18.05 -0.91
CA LEU A 51 -0.99 -17.63 -0.22
C LEU A 51 -2.23 -18.41 -0.65
N GLU A 52 -2.32 -18.83 -1.92
CA GLU A 52 -3.50 -19.58 -2.39
C GLU A 52 -3.63 -20.99 -1.77
N ASN A 53 -2.57 -21.49 -1.11
CA ASN A 53 -2.65 -22.71 -0.31
C ASN A 53 -3.53 -22.55 0.93
N GLU A 54 -3.63 -21.32 1.47
CA GLU A 54 -4.37 -21.01 2.69
C GLU A 54 -5.65 -20.20 2.44
N PHE A 55 -5.63 -19.35 1.41
CA PHE A 55 -6.66 -18.34 1.15
C PHE A 55 -7.31 -18.53 -0.21
N SER A 56 -8.64 -18.47 -0.29
CA SER A 56 -9.35 -18.49 -1.58
C SER A 56 -9.50 -17.12 -2.24
N ALA A 57 -9.09 -16.06 -1.53
CA ALA A 57 -9.11 -14.70 -2.03
C ALA A 57 -7.93 -13.89 -1.47
N ILE A 58 -7.29 -13.10 -2.32
CA ILE A 58 -6.15 -12.26 -1.98
C ILE A 58 -6.49 -10.84 -2.45
N LEU A 59 -6.61 -9.90 -1.52
CA LEU A 59 -6.63 -8.49 -1.86
C LEU A 59 -5.23 -7.92 -1.74
N VAL A 60 -4.65 -7.54 -2.87
CA VAL A 60 -3.39 -6.81 -2.91
C VAL A 60 -3.70 -5.33 -2.72
N LEU A 61 -3.34 -4.78 -1.57
CA LEU A 61 -3.49 -3.37 -1.26
C LEU A 61 -2.13 -2.69 -1.40
N ALA A 62 -1.93 -2.02 -2.54
CA ALA A 62 -0.68 -1.37 -2.88
C ALA A 62 -0.60 0.04 -2.26
N ALA A 63 0.60 0.47 -1.87
CA ALA A 63 0.90 1.88 -1.68
C ALA A 63 0.57 2.70 -2.94
N SER A 64 0.42 4.02 -2.78
CA SER A 64 0.13 4.92 -3.89
C SER A 64 1.04 4.68 -5.10
N SER A 65 0.43 4.46 -6.26
CA SER A 65 1.14 4.25 -7.52
C SER A 65 1.97 5.46 -7.97
N TYR A 66 1.69 6.66 -7.45
CA TYR A 66 2.51 7.85 -7.66
C TYR A 66 3.80 7.85 -6.83
N LEU A 67 3.87 7.04 -5.77
CA LEU A 67 5.05 6.92 -4.90
C LEU A 67 5.85 5.67 -5.22
N LEU A 68 5.18 4.53 -5.42
CA LEU A 68 5.81 3.24 -5.70
C LEU A 68 5.19 2.59 -6.96
N PRO A 69 5.92 2.55 -8.10
CA PRO A 69 5.35 2.16 -9.39
C PRO A 69 5.38 0.63 -9.60
N TYR A 70 4.71 -0.15 -8.75
CA TYR A 70 4.64 -1.61 -8.88
C TYR A 70 3.22 -2.17 -9.08
N ILE A 71 2.18 -1.32 -9.02
CA ILE A 71 0.79 -1.79 -9.07
C ILE A 71 0.47 -2.54 -10.37
N GLU A 72 1.01 -2.09 -11.50
CA GLU A 72 0.84 -2.79 -12.79
C GLU A 72 1.54 -4.14 -12.80
N THR A 73 2.72 -4.25 -12.18
CA THR A 73 3.41 -5.54 -12.02
C THR A 73 2.55 -6.51 -11.18
N ALA A 74 1.95 -6.03 -10.10
CA ALA A 74 1.03 -6.83 -9.27
C ALA A 74 -0.21 -7.30 -10.05
N ARG A 75 -0.81 -6.42 -10.87
CA ARG A 75 -1.96 -6.75 -11.75
C ARG A 75 -1.61 -7.76 -12.82
N LEU A 76 -0.49 -7.56 -13.50
CA LEU A 76 -0.01 -8.49 -14.53
C LEU A 76 0.32 -9.86 -13.93
N ALA A 77 0.92 -9.90 -12.74
CA ALA A 77 1.15 -11.14 -12.01
C ALA A 77 -0.18 -11.82 -11.64
N ALA A 78 -1.19 -11.07 -11.19
CA ALA A 78 -2.49 -11.63 -10.84
C ALA A 78 -3.18 -12.25 -12.07
N ALA A 79 -3.11 -11.59 -13.23
CA ALA A 79 -3.63 -12.10 -14.49
C ALA A 79 -2.88 -13.36 -14.99
N ARG A 80 -1.58 -13.48 -14.68
CA ARG A 80 -0.73 -14.61 -15.08
C ARG A 80 -0.73 -15.78 -14.08
N ASN A 81 -1.16 -15.55 -12.83
CA ASN A 81 -1.07 -16.54 -11.75
C ASN A 81 -1.70 -17.88 -12.13
N GLY A 82 -2.85 -17.86 -12.82
CA GLY A 82 -3.57 -19.08 -13.27
C GLY A 82 -4.01 -20.02 -12.14
N GLY A 83 -3.79 -19.61 -10.88
CA GLY A 83 -4.11 -20.38 -9.69
C GLY A 83 -5.56 -20.25 -9.25
N ARG A 84 -5.85 -20.75 -8.04
CA ARG A 84 -7.23 -20.99 -7.58
C ARG A 84 -7.81 -19.82 -6.80
N ALA A 85 -6.96 -19.01 -6.17
CA ALA A 85 -7.42 -17.86 -5.41
C ALA A 85 -7.91 -16.75 -6.34
N ARG A 86 -8.99 -16.06 -5.94
CA ARG A 86 -9.38 -14.80 -6.57
C ARG A 86 -8.44 -13.70 -6.13
N ILE A 87 -7.74 -13.07 -7.05
CA ILE A 87 -6.78 -12.00 -6.74
C ILE A 87 -7.32 -10.68 -7.29
N SER A 88 -7.38 -9.67 -6.42
CA SER A 88 -7.69 -8.30 -6.81
C SER A 88 -6.59 -7.37 -6.35
N VAL A 89 -6.36 -6.30 -7.11
CA VAL A 89 -5.28 -5.34 -6.85
C VAL A 89 -5.86 -3.93 -6.78
N LEU A 90 -5.75 -3.31 -5.62
CA LEU A 90 -6.29 -1.99 -5.32
C LEU A 90 -5.15 -1.00 -5.02
N ASP A 91 -5.21 0.17 -5.67
CA ASP A 91 -4.39 1.32 -5.31
C ASP A 91 -5.02 1.97 -4.07
N SER A 92 -4.28 1.99 -2.95
CA SER A 92 -4.75 2.63 -1.72
C SER A 92 -4.76 4.15 -1.81
N GLN A 93 -3.99 4.75 -2.73
CA GLN A 93 -3.64 6.18 -2.73
C GLN A 93 -3.00 6.66 -1.43
N GLN A 94 -2.47 5.75 -0.62
CA GLN A 94 -1.88 6.01 0.69
C GLN A 94 -0.49 5.37 0.80
N THR A 95 0.25 5.71 1.85
CA THR A 95 1.48 5.03 2.28
C THR A 95 1.57 5.10 3.81
N GLY A 96 2.57 4.47 4.43
CA GLY A 96 2.81 4.61 5.86
C GLY A 96 1.60 4.20 6.71
N ALA A 97 1.24 5.06 7.66
CA ALA A 97 0.11 4.85 8.56
C ALA A 97 -1.24 4.82 7.83
N GLY A 98 -1.44 5.62 6.78
CA GLY A 98 -2.68 5.62 6.00
C GLY A 98 -2.91 4.27 5.30
N LEU A 99 -1.85 3.70 4.72
CA LEU A 99 -1.89 2.36 4.14
C LEU A 99 -2.12 1.28 5.21
N GLY A 100 -1.48 1.43 6.38
CA GLY A 100 -1.66 0.55 7.53
C GLY A 100 -3.10 0.52 8.06
N LEU A 101 -3.76 1.69 8.13
CA LEU A 101 -5.17 1.80 8.53
C LEU A 101 -6.09 1.09 7.53
N LEU A 102 -5.90 1.29 6.22
CA LEU A 102 -6.68 0.60 5.19
C LEU A 102 -6.45 -0.92 5.22
N THR A 103 -5.21 -1.33 5.45
CA THR A 103 -4.83 -2.75 5.61
C THR A 103 -5.57 -3.36 6.81
N GLN A 104 -5.63 -2.66 7.94
CA GLN A 104 -6.38 -3.09 9.12
C GLN A 104 -7.88 -3.19 8.83
N ILE A 105 -8.49 -2.20 8.16
CA ILE A 105 -9.91 -2.23 7.77
C ILE A 105 -10.22 -3.47 6.91
N GLY A 106 -9.35 -3.76 5.94
CA GLY A 106 -9.46 -4.93 5.08
C GLY A 106 -9.34 -6.24 5.86
N ALA A 107 -8.35 -6.34 6.75
CA ALA A 107 -8.10 -7.51 7.56
C ALA A 107 -9.25 -7.82 8.54
N GLN A 108 -9.83 -6.78 9.15
CA GLN A 108 -11.01 -6.92 10.01
C GLN A 108 -12.22 -7.42 9.21
N ALA A 109 -12.43 -6.90 7.99
CA ALA A 109 -13.51 -7.36 7.12
C ALA A 109 -13.31 -8.82 6.68
N ALA A 110 -12.08 -9.19 6.32
CA ALA A 110 -11.73 -10.57 6.00
C ALA A 110 -11.95 -11.52 7.19
N ALA A 111 -11.61 -11.10 8.41
CA ALA A 111 -11.85 -11.88 9.62
C ALA A 111 -13.34 -12.05 9.95
N ALA A 112 -14.17 -11.07 9.58
CA ALA A 112 -15.62 -11.15 9.68
C ALA A 112 -16.27 -12.02 8.58
N GLY A 113 -15.48 -12.54 7.62
CA GLY A 113 -15.96 -13.42 6.56
C GLY A 113 -16.57 -12.71 5.35
N HIS A 114 -16.35 -11.41 5.20
CA HIS A 114 -16.80 -10.66 4.02
C HIS A 114 -16.17 -11.19 2.73
N ALA A 115 -16.93 -11.08 1.63
CA ALA A 115 -16.45 -11.41 0.31
C ALA A 115 -15.42 -10.38 -0.19
N LEU A 116 -14.54 -10.78 -1.11
CA LEU A 116 -13.47 -9.92 -1.65
C LEU A 116 -14.00 -8.55 -2.16
N ALA A 117 -15.14 -8.55 -2.86
CA ALA A 117 -15.76 -7.33 -3.38
C ALA A 117 -16.23 -6.38 -2.26
N GLU A 118 -16.79 -6.91 -1.17
CA GLU A 118 -17.24 -6.13 -0.02
C GLU A 118 -16.04 -5.54 0.74
N ILE A 119 -14.94 -6.31 0.85
CA ILE A 119 -13.69 -5.83 1.46
C ILE A 119 -13.13 -4.66 0.63
N GLU A 120 -13.09 -4.79 -0.69
CA GLU A 120 -12.65 -3.73 -1.60
C GLU A 120 -13.53 -2.48 -1.49
N GLU A 121 -14.84 -2.64 -1.49
CA GLU A 121 -15.79 -1.54 -1.38
C GLU A 121 -15.58 -0.76 -0.08
N ARG A 122 -15.41 -1.47 1.04
CA ARG A 122 -15.16 -0.87 2.35
C ARG A 122 -13.85 -0.10 2.40
N ILE A 123 -12.80 -0.62 1.78
CA ILE A 123 -11.52 0.08 1.67
C ILE A 123 -11.67 1.33 0.77
N ARG A 124 -12.30 1.21 -0.41
CA ARG A 124 -12.54 2.34 -1.32
C ARG A 124 -13.34 3.46 -0.66
N ALA A 125 -14.36 3.11 0.14
CA ALA A 125 -15.14 4.06 0.91
C ALA A 125 -14.31 4.78 2.00
N ALA A 126 -13.28 4.12 2.54
CA ALA A 126 -12.41 4.70 3.56
C ALA A 126 -11.31 5.63 2.99
N ILE A 127 -10.83 5.38 1.77
CA ILE A 127 -9.77 6.18 1.11
C ILE A 127 -9.98 7.70 1.22
N PRO A 128 -11.14 8.29 0.86
CA PRO A 128 -11.34 9.74 0.91
C PRO A 128 -11.36 10.33 2.34
N HIS A 129 -11.39 9.48 3.37
CA HIS A 129 -11.44 9.88 4.78
C HIS A 129 -10.11 9.66 5.50
N ILE A 130 -9.04 9.33 4.78
CA ILE A 130 -7.69 9.18 5.34
C ILE A 130 -6.81 10.35 4.91
N TYR A 131 -6.40 11.12 5.91
CA TYR A 131 -5.52 12.29 5.74
C TYR A 131 -4.13 11.94 6.24
N THR A 132 -3.16 11.95 5.34
CA THR A 132 -1.76 11.66 5.67
C THR A 132 -0.94 12.93 5.64
N LEU A 133 -0.29 13.24 6.76
CA LEU A 133 0.71 14.29 6.91
C LEU A 133 2.08 13.65 7.02
N ILE A 134 3.01 14.08 6.17
CA ILE A 134 4.39 13.61 6.16
C ILE A 134 5.31 14.77 6.51
N TYR A 135 6.20 14.50 7.45
CA TYR A 135 7.31 15.36 7.76
C TYR A 135 8.60 14.71 7.24
N SER A 136 9.45 15.49 6.57
CA SER A 136 10.79 15.07 6.18
C SER A 136 11.80 16.09 6.66
N ASP A 137 12.93 15.61 7.16
CA ASP A 137 14.13 16.43 7.18
C ASP A 137 14.52 16.74 5.73
N VAL A 138 14.84 17.99 5.44
CA VAL A 138 14.96 18.56 4.07
C VAL A 138 16.02 17.86 3.21
N GLU A 139 16.89 17.04 3.81
CA GLU A 139 17.98 16.36 3.12
C GLU A 139 17.57 15.07 2.37
N ASN A 140 16.40 14.47 2.65
CA ASN A 140 16.08 13.09 2.22
C ASN A 140 14.88 12.92 1.27
N LEU A 141 14.26 13.99 0.76
CA LEU A 141 13.20 13.83 -0.23
C LEU A 141 13.76 13.44 -1.61
N PRO A 142 13.22 12.41 -2.28
CA PRO A 142 13.57 12.12 -3.66
C PRO A 142 13.23 13.33 -4.52
N HIS A 143 14.18 13.73 -5.37
CA HIS A 143 13.98 14.83 -6.31
C HIS A 143 12.83 14.48 -7.27
N ASN A 144 11.64 15.01 -7.01
CA ASN A 144 10.50 14.83 -7.88
C ASN A 144 10.74 15.64 -9.16
N ARG A 145 10.48 15.07 -10.35
CA ARG A 145 10.68 15.79 -11.64
C ARG A 145 9.69 16.94 -11.80
N ASN A 146 8.52 16.86 -11.15
CA ASN A 146 7.47 17.89 -11.14
C ASN A 146 7.03 18.18 -9.69
N PRO A 147 7.81 18.96 -8.92
CA PRO A 147 7.42 19.35 -7.57
C PRO A 147 6.14 20.20 -7.60
N HIS A 148 5.20 19.94 -6.68
CA HIS A 148 4.06 20.84 -6.48
C HIS A 148 4.60 22.25 -6.11
N PRO A 149 3.98 23.36 -6.55
CA PRO A 149 4.50 24.71 -6.31
C PRO A 149 4.85 25.02 -4.85
N ALA A 150 4.11 24.44 -3.90
CA ALA A 150 4.37 24.55 -2.46
C ALA A 150 5.76 23.98 -2.06
N GLN A 151 6.26 22.96 -2.75
CA GLN A 151 7.57 22.33 -2.47
C GLN A 151 8.74 23.17 -3.00
N ILE A 152 8.51 23.99 -4.04
CA ILE A 152 9.54 24.88 -4.63
C ILE A 152 9.84 26.06 -3.71
N ALA A 153 8.84 26.55 -2.98
CA ALA A 153 8.96 27.71 -2.09
C ALA A 153 9.85 27.46 -0.85
N VAL A 154 10.02 26.20 -0.44
CA VAL A 154 10.68 25.86 0.84
C VAL A 154 12.22 25.81 0.74
N LYS A 155 12.78 25.80 -0.47
CA LYS A 155 14.24 25.63 -0.69
C LYS A 155 15.11 26.79 -0.16
N GLY A 156 14.51 27.92 0.24
CA GLY A 156 15.21 29.07 0.80
C GLY A 156 15.07 29.27 2.32
N MET A 157 14.35 28.38 3.02
CA MET A 157 13.95 28.62 4.42
C MET A 157 14.46 27.49 5.34
N GLN A 158 15.73 27.60 5.76
CA GLN A 158 16.46 26.61 6.56
C GLN A 158 15.95 26.38 8.00
N SER A 159 14.84 27.02 8.39
CA SER A 159 14.25 26.90 9.73
C SER A 159 12.78 26.46 9.73
N LEU A 160 12.23 26.06 8.57
CA LEU A 160 10.87 25.55 8.46
C LEU A 160 10.89 24.01 8.35
N PHE A 161 10.07 23.36 9.17
CA PHE A 161 9.78 21.93 9.07
C PHE A 161 8.79 21.72 7.92
N PRO A 162 9.21 21.22 6.75
CA PRO A 162 8.28 21.05 5.64
C PRO A 162 7.25 19.97 5.99
N LEU A 163 5.98 20.35 5.96
CA LEU A 163 4.85 19.46 6.10
C LEU A 163 4.27 19.20 4.70
N TYR A 164 4.21 17.93 4.32
CA TYR A 164 3.60 17.48 3.07
C TYR A 164 2.26 16.81 3.37
N THR A 165 1.28 17.05 2.52
CA THR A 165 -0.02 16.38 2.55
C THR A 165 -0.08 15.38 1.42
N LEU A 166 -0.58 14.16 1.69
CA LEU A 166 -0.85 13.21 0.62
C LEU A 166 -2.29 13.41 0.11
N GLU A 167 -2.42 13.95 -1.10
CA GLU A 167 -3.72 14.20 -1.73
C GLU A 167 -3.82 13.40 -3.03
N ASN A 168 -4.88 12.62 -3.19
CA ASN A 168 -5.11 11.77 -4.37
C ASN A 168 -3.87 10.93 -4.74
N GLY A 169 -3.18 10.42 -3.71
CA GLY A 169 -1.96 9.63 -3.84
C GLY A 169 -0.65 10.41 -4.08
N LYS A 170 -0.66 11.75 -4.13
CA LYS A 170 0.53 12.57 -4.43
C LYS A 170 0.94 13.43 -3.23
N LEU A 171 2.25 13.63 -3.07
CA LEU A 171 2.87 14.55 -2.10
C LEU A 171 2.99 15.97 -2.65
#